data_AF-A0A2P5ESS3-F1
#
_entry.id   AF-A0A2P5ESS3-F1
#
_cell.length_a   1.000
_cell.length_b   1.000
_cell.length_c   1.000
_cell.angle_alpha   90.00
_cell.angle_beta   90.00
_cell.angle_gamma   90.00
#
_symmetry.space_group_name_H-M   'P 1'
#
loop_
_entity.id
_entity.type
_entity.pdbx_description
1 polymer ?
#
loop_
_entity_poly.entity_id
_entity_poly.type
_entity_poly.pdbx_seq_one_letter_code
_entity_poly.pdbx_strand_id
1 'polypeptide(L)'
;MIHPRIPQLAVIGYAESLSNLCTSEIRCQWLAQFLSGKFEFPKIREMEKDVMKWEKYSKLYSGKYFRGSCNACVHVWYNDQLCKDIGCKIRKKKGVLAEWFLPYLPSDYAGLTHDEGLWGKGIK
;
A
#
# COMPACT_ATOMS: atom_id res chain seq x y z
N MET A 1 2.20 5.88 -4.98
CA MET A 1 2.03 6.99 -4.01
C MET A 1 1.66 8.25 -4.78
N ILE A 2 0.67 8.98 -4.26
CA ILE A 2 0.08 10.16 -4.90
C ILE A 2 0.78 11.41 -4.41
N HIS A 3 1.01 12.37 -5.31
CA HIS A 3 1.62 13.64 -4.95
C HIS A 3 0.57 14.60 -4.35
N PRO A 4 0.76 15.14 -3.14
CA PRO A 4 -0.27 15.92 -2.44
C PRO A 4 -0.61 17.26 -3.12
N ARG A 5 0.30 17.83 -3.91
CA ARG A 5 0.10 19.10 -4.63
C ARG A 5 -0.16 18.98 -6.13
N ILE A 6 0.12 17.81 -6.72
CA ILE A 6 -0.04 17.62 -8.17
C ILE A 6 -1.24 16.69 -8.33
N PRO A 7 -2.42 17.23 -8.71
CA PRO A 7 -3.61 16.41 -8.87
C PRO A 7 -3.38 15.37 -9.98
N GLN A 8 -4.04 14.22 -9.86
CA GLN A 8 -4.07 13.16 -10.88
C GLN A 8 -2.71 12.52 -11.21
N LEU A 9 -1.72 12.62 -10.31
CA LEU A 9 -0.42 11.97 -10.46
C LEU A 9 -0.17 10.93 -9.37
N ALA A 10 0.03 9.69 -9.78
CA ALA A 10 0.45 8.58 -8.92
C ALA A 10 1.73 7.93 -9.47
N VAL A 11 2.71 7.69 -8.59
CA VAL A 11 3.97 7.01 -8.91
C VAL A 11 3.97 5.62 -8.27
N ILE A 12 4.12 4.56 -9.04
CA ILE A 12 4.22 3.17 -8.56
C ILE A 12 5.60 2.62 -8.90
N GLY A 13 6.20 1.84 -8.00
CA GLY A 13 7.50 1.19 -8.23
C GLY A 13 8.74 2.01 -7.84
N TYR A 14 8.58 3.24 -7.35
CA TYR A 14 9.72 4.05 -6.89
C TYR A 14 10.37 3.52 -5.59
N ALA A 15 9.57 2.92 -4.71
CA ALA A 15 10.06 2.44 -3.42
C ALA A 15 10.51 0.98 -3.53
N GLU A 16 11.81 0.75 -3.33
CA GLU A 16 12.40 -0.60 -3.29
C GLU A 16 11.89 -1.39 -2.08
N SER A 17 11.58 -2.67 -2.32
CA SER A 17 11.17 -3.66 -1.32
C SER A 17 11.78 -5.04 -1.65
N LEU A 18 11.60 -6.02 -0.76
CA LEU A 18 12.06 -7.41 -0.96
C LEU A 18 11.48 -8.06 -2.23
N SER A 19 10.23 -7.70 -2.58
CA SER A 19 9.59 -8.11 -3.83
C SER A 19 8.80 -6.94 -4.41
N ASN A 20 9.38 -6.26 -5.40
CA ASN A 20 8.75 -5.12 -6.06
C ASN A 20 7.51 -5.52 -6.86
N LEU A 21 7.43 -6.76 -7.34
CA LEU A 21 6.29 -7.22 -8.14
C LEU A 21 5.01 -7.31 -7.30
N CYS A 22 5.05 -8.08 -6.21
CA CYS A 22 3.90 -8.30 -5.34
C CYS A 22 3.41 -6.99 -4.69
N THR A 23 4.36 -6.13 -4.29
CA THR A 23 4.02 -4.83 -3.73
C THR A 23 3.41 -3.87 -4.75
N SER A 24 3.90 -3.91 -5.99
CA SER A 24 3.35 -3.07 -7.05
C SER A 24 1.93 -3.50 -7.40
N GLU A 25 1.64 -4.81 -7.40
CA GLU A 25 0.28 -5.31 -7.61
C GLU A 25 -0.71 -4.75 -6.56
N ILE A 26 -0.40 -4.86 -5.27
CA ILE A 26 -1.26 -4.32 -4.20
C ILE A 26 -1.43 -2.82 -4.34
N ARG A 27 -0.36 -2.08 -4.69
CA ARG A 27 -0.44 -0.62 -4.91
C ARG A 27 -1.29 -0.26 -6.13
N CYS A 28 -1.21 -1.04 -7.21
CA CYS A 28 -2.05 -0.86 -8.40
C CYS A 28 -3.53 -1.09 -8.04
N GLN A 29 -3.83 -2.14 -7.27
CA GLN A 29 -5.18 -2.43 -6.81
C GLN A 29 -5.71 -1.32 -5.91
N TRP A 30 -4.92 -0.88 -4.92
CA TRP A 30 -5.26 0.27 -4.07
C TRP A 30 -5.54 1.53 -4.90
N LEU A 31 -4.71 1.81 -5.91
CA LEU A 31 -4.90 2.95 -6.80
C LEU A 31 -6.17 2.80 -7.65
N ALA A 32 -6.49 1.60 -8.14
CA ALA A 32 -7.72 1.35 -8.88
C ALA A 32 -8.97 1.57 -8.00
N GLN A 33 -8.94 1.16 -6.73
CA GLN A 33 -10.02 1.42 -5.77
C GLN A 33 -10.17 2.91 -5.47
N PHE A 34 -9.06 3.64 -5.35
CA PHE A 34 -9.07 5.10 -5.23
C PHE A 34 -9.72 5.77 -6.45
N LEU A 35 -9.30 5.40 -7.66
CA LEU A 35 -9.85 5.94 -8.91
C LEU A 35 -11.32 5.58 -9.10
N SER A 36 -11.77 4.46 -8.53
CA SER A 36 -13.19 4.05 -8.50
C SER A 36 -14.02 4.81 -7.45
N GLY A 37 -13.40 5.71 -6.67
CA GLY A 37 -14.09 6.50 -5.64
C GLY A 37 -14.47 5.72 -4.38
N LYS A 38 -13.85 4.55 -4.12
CA LYS A 38 -14.18 3.74 -2.93
C LYS A 38 -13.68 4.35 -1.63
N PHE A 39 -12.66 5.20 -1.68
CA PHE A 39 -12.15 5.96 -0.55
C PHE A 39 -11.55 7.29 -1.03
N GLU A 40 -11.46 8.26 -0.11
CA GLU A 40 -10.92 9.59 -0.37
C GLU A 40 -9.61 9.82 0.39
N PHE A 41 -8.78 10.75 -0.09
CA PHE A 41 -7.56 11.12 0.63
C PHE A 41 -7.85 12.08 1.79
N PRO A 42 -7.03 12.02 2.85
CA PRO A 42 -6.98 13.07 3.85
C PRO A 42 -6.56 14.40 3.23
N LYS A 43 -6.73 15.49 3.98
CA LYS A 43 -6.40 16.84 3.49
C LYS A 43 -4.91 16.92 3.13
N ILE A 44 -4.56 17.78 2.17
CA ILE A 44 -3.16 18.00 1.73
C ILE A 44 -2.21 18.19 2.92
N ARG A 45 -2.62 18.98 3.92
CA ARG A 45 -1.81 19.23 5.14
C ARG A 45 -1.52 17.96 5.94
N GLU A 46 -2.42 16.98 5.95
CA GLU A 46 -2.24 15.70 6.64
C GLU A 46 -1.32 14.78 5.84
N MET A 47 -1.50 14.73 4.52
CA MET A 47 -0.57 14.01 3.63
C MET A 47 0.87 14.54 3.76
N GLU A 48 1.07 15.85 3.81
CA GLU A 48 2.39 16.47 4.00
C GLU A 48 3.00 16.12 5.37
N LYS A 49 2.18 16.10 6.43
CA LYS A 49 2.63 15.66 7.75
C LYS A 49 3.08 14.21 7.76
N ASP A 50 2.36 13.33 7.08
CA ASP A 50 2.73 11.92 6.97
C ASP A 50 4.02 11.74 6.16
N VAL A 51 4.20 12.49 5.08
CA VAL A 51 5.47 12.51 4.32
C VAL A 51 6.63 12.92 5.21
N MET A 52 6.50 14.01 5.99
CA MET A 52 7.56 14.45 6.91
C MET A 52 7.84 13.40 8.01
N LYS A 53 6.80 12.74 8.52
CA LYS A 53 6.95 11.66 9.52
C LYS A 53 7.73 10.48 8.94
N TRP A 54 7.40 10.07 7.72
CA TRP A 54 8.09 8.99 7.02
C TRP A 54 9.53 9.35 6.64
N GLU A 55 9.77 10.61 6.25
CA GLU A 55 11.12 11.09 5.98
C GLU A 55 11.98 11.05 7.25
N LYS A 56 11.46 11.52 8.38
CA LYS A 56 12.16 11.46 9.68
C LYS A 56 12.42 10.02 10.10
N TYR A 57 11.43 9.15 9.98
CA TYR A 57 11.56 7.72 10.26
C TYR A 57 12.66 7.10 9.38
N SER A 58 12.59 7.31 8.06
CA SER A 58 13.54 6.73 7.13
C SER A 58 14.97 7.23 7.38
N LYS A 59 15.17 8.52 7.68
CA LYS A 59 16.49 9.06 8.07
C LYS A 59 17.04 8.44 9.34
N LEU A 60 16.19 8.19 10.34
CA LEU A 60 16.60 7.59 11.62
C LEU A 60 17.10 6.14 11.43
N TYR A 61 16.39 5.34 10.64
CA TYR A 61 16.69 3.91 10.47
C TYR A 61 17.66 3.60 9.32
N SER A 62 17.72 4.46 8.29
CA SER A 62 18.56 4.24 7.10
C SER A 62 19.95 4.87 7.21
N GLY A 63 20.15 5.79 8.17
CA GLY A 63 21.43 6.46 8.41
C GLY A 63 22.07 7.02 7.13
N LYS A 64 23.33 6.63 6.86
CA LYS A 64 24.09 7.05 5.67
C LYS A 64 23.56 6.51 4.34
N TYR A 65 22.68 5.50 4.36
CA TYR A 65 22.17 4.80 3.17
C TYR A 65 20.74 5.22 2.77
N PHE A 66 20.27 6.39 3.25
CA PHE A 66 18.92 6.91 2.98
C PHE A 66 18.47 6.88 1.51
N ARG A 67 19.39 7.08 0.54
CA ARG A 67 19.06 7.11 -0.89
C ARG A 67 18.96 5.73 -1.56
N GLY A 68 19.32 4.66 -0.87
CA GLY A 68 19.26 3.28 -1.38
C GLY A 68 18.75 2.29 -0.34
N SER A 69 17.99 2.78 0.65
CA SER A 69 17.45 1.92 1.69
C SER A 69 16.19 1.22 1.20
N CYS A 70 16.22 -0.10 1.26
CA CYS A 70 15.08 -0.94 0.94
C CYS A 70 14.05 -0.89 2.07
N ASN A 71 12.78 -0.67 1.73
CA ASN A 71 11.67 -0.66 2.70
C ASN A 71 11.21 -2.08 3.09
N ALA A 72 12.10 -3.06 2.98
CA ALA A 72 11.88 -4.47 3.33
C ALA A 72 11.24 -4.66 4.71
N CYS A 73 11.80 -4.00 5.72
CA CYS A 73 11.40 -4.20 7.12
C CYS A 73 10.01 -3.65 7.45
N VAL A 74 9.54 -2.65 6.69
CA VAL A 74 8.23 -2.01 6.90
C VAL A 74 7.18 -2.46 5.89
N HIS A 75 7.53 -3.40 5.01
CA HIS A 75 6.68 -3.88 3.92
C HIS A 75 5.33 -4.42 4.39
N VAL A 76 5.32 -5.27 5.42
CA VAL A 76 4.08 -5.86 5.97
C VAL A 76 3.16 -4.76 6.51
N TRP A 77 3.71 -3.88 7.35
CA TRP A 77 2.96 -2.76 7.92
C TRP A 77 2.38 -1.85 6.83
N TYR A 78 3.16 -1.60 5.77
CA TYR A 78 2.72 -0.75 4.66
C TYR A 78 1.56 -1.39 3.89
N ASN A 79 1.66 -2.69 3.58
CA ASN A 79 0.57 -3.41 2.90
C ASN A 79 -0.69 -3.48 3.76
N ASP A 80 -0.55 -3.63 5.09
CA ASP A 80 -1.66 -3.60 6.02
C ASP A 80 -2.36 -2.24 6.00
N GLN A 81 -1.61 -1.15 5.90
CA GLN A 81 -2.17 0.19 5.76
C GLN A 81 -2.96 0.34 4.46
N LEU A 82 -2.42 -0.13 3.33
CA LEU A 82 -3.17 -0.14 2.06
C LEU A 82 -4.44 -1.00 2.15
N CYS A 83 -4.39 -2.14 2.84
CA CYS A 83 -5.56 -2.98 3.07
C CYS A 83 -6.62 -2.27 3.91
N LYS A 84 -6.22 -1.49 4.94
CA LYS A 84 -7.16 -0.68 5.73
C LYS A 84 -7.86 0.36 4.88
N ASP A 85 -7.12 1.06 4.02
CA ASP A 85 -7.68 2.10 3.16
C ASP A 85 -8.69 1.52 2.15
N ILE A 86 -8.43 0.31 1.63
CA ILE A 86 -9.38 -0.41 0.76
C ILE A 86 -10.62 -0.92 1.54
N GLY A 87 -10.55 -0.98 2.87
CA GLY A 87 -11.57 -1.63 3.71
C GLY A 87 -11.46 -3.15 3.77
N CYS A 88 -10.34 -3.73 3.34
CA CYS A 88 -10.06 -5.15 3.47
C CYS A 88 -9.64 -5.52 4.90
N LYS A 89 -9.92 -6.76 5.31
CA LYS A 89 -9.42 -7.30 6.58
C LYS A 89 -7.89 -7.26 6.59
N ILE A 90 -7.33 -6.68 7.64
CA ILE A 90 -5.87 -6.66 7.90
C ILE A 90 -5.37 -8.07 8.16
N ARG A 91 -6.12 -8.84 8.97
CA ARG A 91 -5.76 -10.22 9.29
C ARG A 91 -6.06 -11.14 8.12
N LYS A 92 -5.04 -11.80 7.58
CA LYS A 92 -5.16 -12.63 6.38
C LYS A 92 -5.17 -14.13 6.69
N LYS A 93 -4.48 -14.57 7.73
CA LYS A 93 -4.35 -15.99 8.06
C LYS A 93 -5.46 -16.42 9.04
N LYS A 94 -5.77 -17.72 8.99
CA LYS A 94 -6.76 -18.32 9.89
C LYS A 94 -6.10 -18.60 11.24
N GLY A 95 -6.48 -17.80 12.24
CA GLY A 95 -6.09 -18.00 13.64
C GLY A 95 -5.02 -17.04 14.13
N VAL A 96 -5.04 -16.75 15.44
CA VAL A 96 -4.16 -15.75 16.06
C VAL A 96 -2.70 -16.20 16.02
N LEU A 97 -2.39 -17.47 16.27
CA LEU A 97 -1.02 -17.98 16.23
C LEU A 97 -0.43 -17.95 14.81
N ALA A 98 -1.24 -18.30 13.81
CA ALA A 98 -0.82 -18.27 12.41
C ALA A 98 -0.43 -16.86 11.98
N GLU A 99 -1.19 -15.85 12.39
CA GLU A 99 -0.91 -14.44 12.06
C GLU A 99 0.40 -13.92 12.67
N TRP A 100 0.80 -14.45 13.82
CA TRP A 100 1.98 -13.99 14.55
C TRP A 100 3.26 -14.70 14.11
N PHE A 101 3.17 -16.00 13.80
CA PHE A 101 4.35 -16.85 13.58
C PHE A 101 4.60 -17.21 12.11
N LEU A 102 3.59 -17.15 11.23
CA LEU A 102 3.78 -17.47 9.82
C LEU A 102 4.16 -16.22 9.01
N PRO A 103 5.09 -16.33 8.05
CA PRO A 103 5.44 -15.22 7.18
C PRO A 103 4.25 -14.83 6.30
N TYR A 104 4.11 -13.52 6.05
CA TYR A 104 3.18 -13.02 5.04
C TYR A 104 3.71 -13.33 3.65
N LEU A 105 2.88 -14.00 2.87
CA LEU A 105 3.16 -14.42 1.50
C LEU A 105 2.33 -13.57 0.53
N PRO A 106 2.78 -13.40 -0.73
CA PRO A 106 1.98 -12.76 -1.77
C PRO A 106 0.60 -13.40 -1.94
N SER A 107 0.50 -14.72 -1.75
CA SER A 107 -0.77 -15.45 -1.79
C SER A 107 -1.78 -15.01 -0.73
N ASP A 108 -1.34 -14.46 0.40
CA ASP A 108 -2.23 -13.94 1.46
C ASP A 108 -2.94 -12.65 1.02
N TYR A 109 -2.44 -11.99 -0.04
CA TYR A 109 -3.03 -10.80 -0.65
C TYR A 109 -3.79 -11.11 -1.95
N ALA A 110 -3.97 -12.39 -2.29
CA ALA A 110 -4.79 -12.78 -3.44
C ALA A 110 -6.26 -12.39 -3.21
N GLY A 111 -6.91 -11.87 -4.26
CA GLY A 111 -8.36 -11.60 -4.25
C GLY A 111 -8.80 -10.32 -3.52
N LEU A 112 -7.89 -9.36 -3.27
CA LEU A 112 -8.26 -8.02 -2.75
C LEU A 112 -9.33 -7.31 -3.60
N THR A 113 -9.48 -7.70 -4.88
CA THR A 113 -10.39 -7.09 -5.86
C THR A 113 -11.53 -8.01 -6.32
N HIS A 114 -11.81 -9.14 -5.65
CA HIS A 114 -13.00 -9.96 -5.97
C HIS A 114 -14.27 -9.30 -5.44
N ASP A 115 -14.64 -8.21 -6.08
CA ASP A 115 -15.99 -7.66 -6.10
C ASP A 115 -16.43 -7.76 -7.56
N GLU A 116 -17.06 -8.88 -7.92
CA GLU A 116 -17.56 -9.24 -9.26
C GLU A 116 -18.74 -8.34 -9.71
N GLY A 117 -18.64 -7.02 -9.51
CA GLY A 117 -19.73 -6.09 -9.74
C GLY A 117 -19.56 -5.17 -10.94
N LEU A 118 -18.33 -4.85 -11.36
CA LEU A 118 -18.12 -3.66 -12.20
C LEU A 118 -17.28 -3.84 -13.47
N TRP A 119 -16.55 -4.96 -13.64
CA TRP A 119 -15.77 -5.18 -14.86
C TRP A 119 -16.55 -5.88 -16.00
N GLY A 120 -17.79 -6.29 -15.74
CA GLY A 120 -18.65 -7.02 -16.70
C GLY A 120 -19.89 -6.27 -17.21
N LYS A 121 -20.11 -5.02 -16.80
CA LYS A 121 -21.26 -4.22 -17.26
C LYS A 121 -20.81 -2.84 -17.71
N GLY A 122 -20.72 -2.67 -19.03
CA GLY A 122 -20.84 -1.35 -19.65
C GLY A 122 -19.59 -0.84 -20.37
N ILE A 123 -19.19 -1.53 -21.42
CA ILE A 123 -18.86 -0.81 -22.66
C ILE A 123 -20.07 -1.06 -23.57
N LYS A 124 -20.94 -0.05 -23.69
CA LYS A 124 -21.86 0.05 -24.82
C LYS A 124 -21.11 0.59 -26.01
#